data_AF-A0A1B9G451-F1
#
_entry.id   AF-A0A1B9G451-F1
#
_cell.length_a   1.000
_cell.length_b   1.000
_cell.length_c   1.000
_cell.angle_alpha   90.00
_cell.angle_beta   90.00
_cell.angle_gamma   90.00
#
_symmetry.space_group_name_H-M   'P 1'
#
loop_
_entity.id
_entity.type
_entity.pdbx_description
1 polymer ?
#
loop_
_entity_poly.entity_id
_entity_poly.type
_entity_poly.pdbx_seq_one_letter_code
_entity_poly.pdbx_strand_id
1 'polypeptide(L)'
;MSSEQSSEESPDDLVLSAGDLDMSTQVLPEKLYSMSTPEVTRYMERYVTAKCDARESDLLNEYRKDREERDKLEVEFSRAGSATGRAVRNHITLQTILRSRGASTKTAQLATQTQTRSVLSRLVRERDDLEARLNDCKGRLLTYQQKARSLGSILVEEKRPSDSADRTPRGAGSTPHKAT
;
A
#
# COMPACT_ATOMS: atom_id res chain seq x y z
N MET A 1 3.81 -2.36 42.17
CA MET A 1 5.16 -1.88 41.85
C MET A 1 5.84 -3.04 41.13
N SER A 2 5.79 -3.02 39.80
CA SER A 2 6.93 -2.69 38.91
C SER A 2 7.75 -3.97 38.66
N SER A 3 8.05 -4.44 37.44
CA SER A 3 8.09 -3.78 36.14
C SER A 3 7.91 -4.80 35.01
N GLU A 4 7.53 -4.23 33.87
CA GLU A 4 7.43 -4.81 32.54
C GLU A 4 8.73 -5.50 32.09
N GLN A 5 8.63 -6.68 31.49
CA GLN A 5 9.68 -7.23 30.63
C GLN A 5 9.47 -6.66 29.23
N SER A 6 10.21 -5.59 28.94
CA SER A 6 10.45 -5.08 27.59
C SER A 6 11.51 -5.95 26.94
N SER A 7 11.12 -6.72 25.92
CA SER A 7 12.09 -7.32 24.99
C SER A 7 12.57 -6.21 24.05
N GLU A 8 13.72 -5.62 24.36
CA GLU A 8 14.50 -4.84 23.39
C GLU A 8 15.05 -5.81 22.35
N GLU A 9 14.49 -5.74 21.14
CA GLU A 9 15.07 -6.33 19.94
C GLU A 9 16.15 -5.36 19.44
N SER A 10 17.43 -5.74 19.62
CA SER A 10 18.60 -4.93 19.26
C SER A 10 18.60 -4.56 17.76
N PRO A 11 18.90 -3.29 17.38
CA PRO A 11 18.92 -2.83 15.99
C PRO A 11 20.26 -3.06 15.28
N ASP A 12 21.12 -3.93 15.82
CA ASP A 12 22.48 -4.14 15.32
C ASP A 12 22.55 -5.37 14.43
N ASP A 13 22.19 -5.22 13.15
CA ASP A 13 22.73 -6.03 12.04
C ASP A 13 22.28 -5.50 10.65
N LEU A 14 22.38 -4.18 10.42
CA LEU A 14 22.18 -3.59 9.10
C LEU A 14 23.50 -2.97 8.59
N VAL A 15 24.53 -3.81 8.49
CA VAL A 15 25.69 -3.52 7.65
C VAL A 15 25.24 -3.70 6.21
N LEU A 16 25.24 -2.60 5.45
CA LEU A 16 25.10 -2.64 3.99
C LEU A 16 26.10 -3.65 3.43
N SER A 17 25.61 -4.75 2.86
CA SER A 17 26.44 -5.66 2.09
C SER A 17 26.98 -4.87 0.89
N ALA A 18 28.29 -4.98 0.63
CA ALA A 18 28.93 -4.46 -0.57
C ALA A 18 28.32 -5.00 -1.88
N GLY A 19 27.37 -5.96 -1.81
CA GLY A 19 26.57 -6.42 -2.94
C GLY A 19 25.34 -5.57 -3.28
N ASP A 20 24.85 -4.71 -2.38
CA ASP A 20 23.67 -3.85 -2.63
C ASP A 20 24.03 -2.54 -3.35
N LEU A 21 25.28 -2.11 -3.21
CA LEU A 21 25.94 -1.20 -4.12
C LEU A 21 26.59 -2.08 -5.19
N ASP A 22 26.01 -2.17 -6.39
CA ASP A 22 26.68 -2.80 -7.52
C ASP A 22 27.90 -1.95 -7.92
N MET A 23 28.95 -2.08 -7.10
CA MET A 23 30.32 -1.67 -7.36
C MET A 23 31.06 -2.84 -7.99
N SER A 24 30.35 -3.72 -8.73
CA SER A 24 31.04 -4.67 -9.59
C SER A 24 32.01 -3.88 -10.44
N THR A 25 33.24 -4.38 -10.47
CA THR A 25 34.45 -3.83 -11.07
C THR A 25 34.24 -3.43 -12.53
N GLN A 26 33.51 -2.35 -12.79
CA GLN A 26 33.69 -1.58 -14.01
C GLN A 26 35.08 -0.99 -13.89
N VAL A 27 35.94 -1.42 -14.81
CA VAL A 27 37.32 -0.96 -14.97
C VAL A 27 37.39 0.53 -14.65
N LEU A 28 38.11 0.87 -13.59
CA LEU A 28 38.40 2.25 -13.25
C LEU A 28 38.92 2.93 -14.54
N PRO A 29 38.30 4.03 -15.00
CA PRO A 29 38.65 4.59 -16.30
C PRO A 29 40.15 4.82 -16.39
N GLU A 30 40.78 4.39 -17.49
CA GLU A 30 42.26 4.40 -17.66
C GLU A 30 42.90 5.76 -17.34
N LYS A 31 42.12 6.83 -17.47
CA LYS A 31 42.45 8.20 -17.09
C LYS A 31 42.91 8.36 -15.63
N LEU A 32 42.55 7.44 -14.74
CA LEU A 32 42.95 7.45 -13.33
C LEU A 32 44.41 7.09 -13.10
N TYR A 33 45.01 6.26 -13.97
CA TYR A 33 46.41 5.85 -13.84
C TYR A 33 47.40 7.00 -14.14
N SER A 34 46.94 8.06 -14.82
CA SER A 34 47.70 9.27 -15.12
C SER A 34 47.42 10.44 -14.17
N MET A 35 46.48 10.30 -13.23
CA MET A 35 46.11 11.36 -12.31
C MET A 35 47.01 11.40 -11.07
N SER A 36 47.24 12.60 -10.55
CA SER A 36 47.84 12.75 -9.22
C SER A 36 46.87 12.27 -8.13
N THR A 37 47.39 11.87 -6.97
CA THR A 37 46.57 11.40 -5.84
C THR A 37 45.41 12.35 -5.49
N PRO A 38 45.60 13.69 -5.41
CA PRO A 38 44.49 14.61 -5.14
C PRO A 38 43.42 14.65 -6.25
N GLU A 39 43.80 14.42 -7.50
CA GLU A 39 42.86 14.36 -8.64
C GLU A 39 42.06 13.07 -8.63
N VAL A 40 42.70 11.94 -8.29
CA VAL A 40 42.03 10.66 -8.06
C VAL A 40 41.03 10.79 -6.93
N THR A 41 41.39 11.41 -5.79
CA THR A 41 40.47 11.62 -4.67
C THR A 41 39.23 12.42 -5.10
N ARG A 42 39.40 13.58 -5.76
CA ARG A 42 38.26 14.39 -6.24
C ARG A 42 37.44 13.70 -7.32
N TYR A 43 38.05 12.83 -8.12
CA TYR A 43 37.34 12.04 -9.11
C TYR A 43 36.46 10.99 -8.41
N MET A 44 37.04 10.23 -7.47
CA MET A 44 36.35 9.18 -6.75
C MET A 44 35.21 9.75 -5.89
N GLU A 45 35.42 10.89 -5.22
CA GLU A 45 34.35 11.60 -4.50
C GLU A 45 33.18 11.93 -5.42
N ARG A 46 33.43 12.57 -6.57
CA ARG A 46 32.37 12.92 -7.54
C ARG A 46 31.70 11.69 -8.14
N TYR A 47 32.46 10.64 -8.42
CA TYR A 47 31.93 9.40 -8.96
C TYR A 47 30.99 8.71 -7.96
N VAL A 48 31.42 8.60 -6.71
CA VAL A 48 30.61 8.02 -5.62
C VAL A 48 29.36 8.86 -5.39
N THR A 49 29.46 10.18 -5.30
CA THR A 49 28.29 11.06 -5.15
C THR A 49 27.30 10.86 -6.29
N ALA A 50 27.75 10.89 -7.55
CA ALA A 50 26.86 10.73 -8.70
C ALA A 50 26.17 9.35 -8.72
N LYS A 51 26.85 8.29 -8.26
CA LYS A 51 26.26 6.94 -8.14
C LYS A 51 25.23 6.88 -7.02
N CYS A 52 25.50 7.49 -5.87
CA CYS A 52 24.53 7.60 -4.79
C CYS A 52 23.28 8.37 -5.23
N ASP A 53 23.44 9.52 -5.88
CA ASP A 53 22.34 10.35 -6.37
C ASP A 53 21.46 9.59 -7.38
N ALA A 54 22.09 8.86 -8.32
CA ALA A 54 21.38 8.03 -9.28
C ALA A 54 20.58 6.92 -8.59
N ARG A 55 21.19 6.25 -7.61
CA ARG A 55 20.54 5.18 -6.85
C ARG A 55 19.38 5.68 -6.00
N GLU A 56 19.53 6.84 -5.39
CA GLU A 56 18.45 7.52 -4.66
C GLU A 56 17.29 7.88 -5.59
N SER A 57 17.59 8.43 -6.78
CA SER A 57 16.58 8.75 -7.79
C SER A 57 15.80 7.52 -8.26
N ASP A 58 16.48 6.39 -8.48
CA ASP A 58 15.84 5.13 -8.86
C ASP A 58 14.92 4.61 -7.75
N LEU A 59 15.39 4.61 -6.49
CA LEU A 59 14.59 4.21 -5.33
C LEU A 59 13.35 5.10 -5.15
N LEU A 60 13.47 6.41 -5.35
CA LEU A 60 12.35 7.35 -5.33
C LEU A 60 11.30 7.04 -6.40
N ASN A 61 11.74 6.67 -7.60
CA ASN A 61 10.85 6.33 -8.71
C ASN A 61 10.12 5.01 -8.46
N GLU A 62 10.80 3.98 -7.96
CA GLU A 62 10.20 2.70 -7.57
C GLU A 62 9.19 2.89 -6.43
N TYR A 63 9.57 3.66 -5.40
CA TYR A 63 8.68 4.01 -4.30
C TYR A 63 7.40 4.70 -4.77
N ARG A 64 7.51 5.65 -5.70
CA ARG A 64 6.34 6.36 -6.25
C ARG A 64 5.40 5.40 -6.99
N LYS A 65 5.94 4.49 -7.81
CA LYS A 65 5.15 3.49 -8.55
C LYS A 65 4.40 2.56 -7.61
N ASP A 66 5.09 1.99 -6.62
CA ASP A 66 4.47 1.06 -5.66
C ASP A 66 3.46 1.79 -4.75
N ARG A 67 3.67 3.08 -4.46
CA ARG A 67 2.67 3.90 -3.75
C ARG A 67 1.39 4.06 -4.57
N GLU A 68 1.50 4.35 -5.86
CA GLU A 68 0.33 4.44 -6.74
C GLU A 68 -0.39 3.09 -6.87
N GLU A 69 0.35 1.98 -6.90
CA GLU A 69 -0.21 0.64 -6.87
C GLU A 69 -0.98 0.38 -5.57
N ARG A 70 -0.38 0.67 -4.41
CA ARG A 70 -1.04 0.57 -3.10
C ARG A 70 -2.37 1.34 -3.10
N ASP A 71 -2.35 2.59 -3.55
CA ASP A 71 -3.55 3.44 -3.56
C ASP A 71 -4.66 2.84 -4.46
N LYS A 72 -4.30 2.22 -5.59
CA LYS A 72 -5.26 1.50 -6.46
C LYS A 72 -5.82 0.26 -5.76
N LEU A 73 -4.95 -0.55 -5.15
CA LEU A 73 -5.33 -1.76 -4.43
C LEU A 73 -6.23 -1.44 -3.23
N GLU A 74 -6.01 -0.33 -2.52
CA GLU A 74 -6.86 0.08 -1.39
C GLU A 74 -8.29 0.41 -1.84
N VAL A 75 -8.43 1.05 -3.00
CA VAL A 75 -9.73 1.33 -3.63
C VAL A 75 -10.43 0.03 -4.04
N GLU A 76 -9.71 -0.89 -4.67
CA GLU A 76 -10.24 -2.21 -5.07
C GLU A 76 -10.68 -3.03 -3.86
N PHE A 77 -9.84 -3.13 -2.83
CA PHE A 77 -10.16 -3.81 -1.59
C PHE A 77 -11.41 -3.23 -0.91
N SER A 78 -11.53 -1.90 -0.85
CA SER A 78 -12.71 -1.23 -0.31
C SER A 78 -13.99 -1.54 -1.10
N ARG A 79 -13.88 -1.60 -2.43
CA ARG A 79 -15.00 -1.99 -3.32
C ARG A 79 -15.40 -3.45 -3.10
N ALA A 80 -14.44 -4.36 -3.02
CA ALA A 80 -14.66 -5.79 -2.77
C ALA A 80 -15.29 -6.03 -1.38
N GLY A 81 -14.82 -5.34 -0.35
CA GLY A 81 -15.40 -5.36 1.00
C GLY A 81 -16.86 -4.89 0.99
N SER A 82 -17.15 -3.80 0.27
CA SER A 82 -18.52 -3.30 0.11
C SER A 82 -19.44 -4.29 -0.63
N ALA A 83 -18.95 -4.92 -1.70
CA ALA A 83 -19.68 -5.93 -2.46
C ALA A 83 -19.99 -7.16 -1.59
N THR A 84 -19.01 -7.63 -0.83
CA THR A 84 -19.16 -8.74 0.12
C THR A 84 -20.20 -8.41 1.18
N GLY A 85 -20.13 -7.22 1.78
CA GLY A 85 -21.12 -6.77 2.78
C GLY A 85 -22.55 -6.66 2.23
N ARG A 86 -22.72 -6.26 0.95
CA ARG A 86 -24.03 -6.30 0.28
C ARG A 86 -24.51 -7.74 0.05
N ALA A 87 -23.64 -8.63 -0.42
CA ALA A 87 -23.97 -10.03 -0.66
C ALA A 87 -24.41 -10.74 0.64
N VAL A 88 -23.72 -10.48 1.76
CA VAL A 88 -24.09 -11.02 3.08
C VAL A 88 -25.47 -10.52 3.52
N ARG A 89 -25.73 -9.20 3.40
CA ARG A 89 -27.06 -8.65 3.74
C ARG A 89 -28.16 -9.26 2.87
N ASN A 90 -27.96 -9.33 1.57
CA ASN A 90 -28.93 -9.96 0.65
C ASN A 90 -29.18 -11.43 1.00
N HIS A 91 -28.13 -12.17 1.37
CA HIS A 91 -28.25 -13.55 1.82
C HIS A 91 -29.13 -13.67 3.07
N ILE A 92 -28.90 -12.83 4.09
CA ILE A 92 -29.71 -12.80 5.32
C ILE A 92 -31.17 -12.46 4.98
N THR A 93 -31.41 -11.42 4.19
CA THR A 93 -32.76 -11.01 3.77
C THR A 93 -33.49 -12.13 3.03
N LEU A 94 -32.84 -12.79 2.07
CA LEU A 94 -33.42 -13.93 1.35
C LEU A 94 -33.77 -15.07 2.30
N GLN A 95 -32.88 -15.43 3.23
CA GLN A 95 -33.14 -16.47 4.22
C GLN A 95 -34.31 -16.14 5.14
N THR A 96 -34.51 -14.86 5.49
CA THR A 96 -35.65 -14.39 6.29
C THR A 96 -36.95 -14.49 5.49
N ILE A 97 -36.96 -14.04 4.22
CA ILE A 97 -38.13 -14.11 3.34
C ILE A 97 -38.54 -15.57 3.08
N LEU A 98 -37.56 -16.45 2.84
CA LEU A 98 -37.83 -17.88 2.60
C LEU A 98 -38.41 -18.58 3.83
N ARG A 99 -37.95 -18.22 5.04
CA ARG A 99 -38.50 -18.71 6.31
C ARG A 99 -39.92 -18.18 6.56
N SER A 100 -40.16 -16.89 6.31
CA SER A 100 -41.47 -16.28 6.59
C SER A 100 -42.56 -16.69 5.62
N ARG A 101 -42.22 -17.05 4.38
CA ARG A 101 -43.20 -17.45 3.34
C ARG A 101 -43.66 -18.91 3.41
N GLY A 102 -43.18 -19.70 4.38
CA GLY A 102 -43.54 -21.13 4.49
C GLY A 102 -43.29 -21.91 3.20
N ALA A 103 -42.28 -21.52 2.41
CA ALA A 103 -42.24 -21.81 0.98
C ALA A 103 -41.98 -23.30 0.67
N SER A 104 -42.94 -23.88 -0.05
CA SER A 104 -43.18 -25.31 -0.24
C SER A 104 -42.30 -26.02 -1.30
N THR A 105 -41.13 -25.51 -1.65
CA THR A 105 -40.19 -26.24 -2.54
C THR A 105 -38.76 -26.15 -2.00
N LYS A 106 -38.39 -27.12 -1.13
CA LYS A 106 -37.04 -27.30 -0.60
C LYS A 106 -35.95 -27.20 -1.68
N THR A 107 -36.25 -27.66 -2.90
CA THR A 107 -35.34 -27.63 -4.07
C THR A 107 -34.99 -26.22 -4.54
N ALA A 108 -35.96 -25.30 -4.65
CA ALA A 108 -35.70 -23.91 -5.06
C ALA A 108 -34.93 -23.12 -3.98
N GLN A 109 -35.19 -23.42 -2.70
CA GLN A 109 -34.43 -22.87 -1.57
C GLN A 109 -32.97 -23.35 -1.58
N LEU A 110 -32.73 -24.65 -1.80
CA LEU A 110 -31.40 -25.24 -1.90
C LEU A 110 -30.60 -24.68 -3.09
N ALA A 111 -31.23 -24.48 -4.25
CA ALA A 111 -30.58 -23.89 -5.42
C ALA A 111 -30.15 -22.45 -5.15
N THR A 112 -31.06 -21.63 -4.61
CA THR A 112 -30.78 -20.22 -4.27
C THR A 112 -29.69 -20.11 -3.19
N GLN A 113 -29.72 -21.00 -2.19
CA GLN A 113 -28.72 -21.03 -1.12
C GLN A 113 -27.34 -21.43 -1.62
N THR A 114 -27.26 -22.44 -2.51
CA THR A 114 -26.01 -22.89 -3.13
C THR A 114 -25.40 -21.80 -4.01
N GLN A 115 -26.20 -21.15 -4.86
CA GLN A 115 -25.73 -20.05 -5.70
C GLN A 115 -25.23 -18.86 -4.86
N THR A 116 -25.97 -18.48 -3.81
CA THR A 116 -25.56 -17.38 -2.93
C THR A 116 -24.28 -17.70 -2.16
N ARG A 117 -24.12 -18.94 -1.67
CA ARG A 117 -22.88 -19.41 -1.05
C ARG A 117 -21.71 -19.36 -2.03
N SER A 118 -21.89 -19.83 -3.27
CA SER A 118 -20.84 -19.77 -4.29
C SER A 118 -20.39 -18.34 -4.59
N VAL A 119 -21.33 -17.39 -4.69
CA VAL A 119 -21.01 -15.98 -4.92
C VAL A 119 -20.28 -15.38 -3.72
N LEU A 120 -20.73 -15.67 -2.49
CA LEU A 120 -20.04 -15.24 -1.27
C LEU A 120 -18.62 -15.80 -1.17
N SER A 121 -18.45 -17.10 -1.43
CA SER A 121 -17.12 -17.72 -1.40
C SER A 121 -16.18 -17.11 -2.44
N ARG A 122 -16.67 -16.76 -3.63
CA ARG A 122 -15.88 -16.06 -4.64
C ARG A 122 -15.46 -14.65 -4.17
N LEU A 123 -16.40 -13.87 -3.65
CA LEU A 123 -16.12 -12.50 -3.18
C LEU A 123 -15.16 -12.48 -1.99
N VAL A 124 -15.26 -13.47 -1.09
CA VAL A 124 -14.31 -13.62 0.02
C VAL A 124 -12.91 -13.93 -0.50
N ARG A 125 -12.76 -14.87 -1.44
CA ARG A 125 -11.45 -15.17 -2.05
C ARG A 125 -10.85 -13.95 -2.77
N GLU A 126 -11.66 -13.20 -3.50
CA GLU A 126 -11.22 -11.97 -4.18
C GLU A 126 -10.75 -10.91 -3.18
N ARG A 127 -11.45 -10.78 -2.05
CA ARG A 127 -11.04 -9.89 -0.95
C ARG A 127 -9.72 -10.34 -0.31
N ASP A 128 -9.58 -11.64 -0.05
CA ASP A 128 -8.38 -12.19 0.60
C ASP A 128 -7.14 -12.07 -0.33
N ASP A 129 -7.32 -12.22 -1.65
CA ASP A 129 -6.25 -11.98 -2.65
C ASP A 129 -5.82 -10.50 -2.69
N LEU A 130 -6.79 -9.57 -2.67
CA LEU A 130 -6.50 -8.13 -2.59
C LEU A 130 -5.79 -7.76 -1.28
N GLU A 131 -6.14 -8.40 -0.16
CA GLU A 131 -5.48 -8.21 1.13
C GLU A 131 -4.01 -8.66 1.09
N ALA A 132 -3.75 -9.84 0.51
CA ALA A 132 -2.39 -10.34 0.34
C ALA A 132 -1.54 -9.38 -0.52
N ARG A 133 -2.07 -8.93 -1.67
CA ARG A 133 -1.38 -7.98 -2.56
C ARG A 133 -1.12 -6.63 -1.88
N LEU A 134 -2.05 -6.15 -1.06
CA LEU A 134 -1.85 -4.93 -0.26
C LEU A 134 -0.73 -5.09 0.75
N ASN A 135 -0.67 -6.23 1.44
CA ASN A 135 0.37 -6.50 2.43
C ASN A 135 1.75 -6.61 1.78
N ASP A 136 1.85 -7.30 0.63
CA ASP A 136 3.08 -7.35 -0.17
C ASP A 136 3.53 -5.95 -0.59
N CYS A 137 2.61 -5.13 -1.09
CA CYS A 137 2.91 -3.76 -1.51
C CYS A 137 3.41 -2.89 -0.33
N LYS A 138 2.79 -3.02 0.85
CA LYS A 138 3.25 -2.34 2.07
C LYS A 138 4.64 -2.81 2.50
N GLY A 139 4.92 -4.11 2.37
CA GLY A 139 6.25 -4.68 2.62
C GLY A 139 7.34 -4.09 1.72
N ARG A 140 7.05 -3.95 0.42
CA ARG A 140 7.97 -3.29 -0.53
C ARG A 140 8.22 -1.82 -0.16
N LEU A 141 7.17 -1.07 0.15
CA LEU A 141 7.29 0.34 0.58
C LEU A 141 8.16 0.50 1.84
N LEU A 142 7.99 -0.38 2.83
CA LEU A 142 8.83 -0.39 4.03
C LEU A 142 10.31 -0.67 3.69
N THR A 143 10.55 -1.60 2.78
CA THR A 143 11.90 -1.94 2.30
C THR A 143 12.57 -0.73 1.63
N TYR A 144 11.86 0.02 0.79
CA TYR A 144 12.41 1.24 0.19
C TYR A 144 12.74 2.30 1.26
N GLN A 145 11.87 2.47 2.27
CA GLN A 145 12.14 3.40 3.37
C GLN A 145 13.40 3.04 4.16
N GLN A 146 13.64 1.75 4.40
CA GLN A 146 14.88 1.27 5.03
C GLN A 146 16.10 1.53 4.15
N LYS A 147 16.02 1.23 2.84
CA LYS A 147 17.10 1.50 1.87
C LYS A 147 17.43 2.98 1.78
N ALA A 148 16.44 3.86 1.72
CA ALA A 148 16.69 5.30 1.68
C ALA A 148 17.38 5.79 2.96
N ARG A 149 16.95 5.34 4.14
CA ARG A 149 17.62 5.69 5.41
C ARG A 149 19.09 5.28 5.40
N SER A 150 19.40 4.09 4.87
CA SER A 150 20.79 3.63 4.76
C SER A 150 21.66 4.47 3.82
N LEU A 151 21.05 5.17 2.86
CA LEU A 151 21.70 6.13 1.97
C LEU A 151 21.79 7.54 2.56
N GLY A 152 21.32 7.75 3.79
CA GLY A 152 21.24 9.08 4.41
C GLY A 152 20.07 9.93 3.91
N SER A 153 19.11 9.33 3.20
CA SER A 153 17.92 9.98 2.67
C SER A 153 16.68 9.59 3.46
N ILE A 154 15.70 10.48 3.55
CA ILE A 154 14.38 10.17 4.14
C ILE A 154 13.37 10.22 3.01
N LEU A 155 12.84 9.06 2.63
CA LEU A 155 11.63 8.99 1.80
C LEU A 155 10.44 9.46 2.64
N VAL A 156 10.23 10.78 2.65
CA VAL A 156 9.07 11.37 3.33
C VAL A 156 7.83 10.99 2.51
N GLU A 157 6.85 10.37 3.18
CA GLU A 157 5.50 10.32 2.64
C GLU A 157 5.02 11.76 2.47
N GLU A 158 4.99 12.27 1.24
CA GLU A 158 4.22 13.47 0.95
C GLU A 158 2.78 13.17 1.37
N LYS A 159 2.35 13.74 2.50
CA LYS A 159 0.94 13.74 2.89
C LYS A 159 0.16 14.22 1.67
N ARG A 160 -0.87 13.46 1.28
CA ARG A 160 -1.84 13.99 0.30
C ARG A 160 -2.22 15.39 0.77
N PRO A 161 -2.26 16.41 -0.11
CA PRO A 161 -3.05 17.59 0.19
C PRO A 161 -4.45 17.06 0.49
N SER A 162 -4.83 17.14 1.76
CA SER A 162 -6.13 16.70 2.24
C SER A 162 -7.20 17.37 1.40
N ASP A 163 -8.20 16.58 0.99
CA ASP A 163 -9.47 17.06 0.44
C ASP A 163 -10.08 18.12 1.38
N SER A 164 -9.76 19.39 1.13
CA SER A 164 -10.43 20.53 1.73
C SER A 164 -10.85 21.49 0.62
N ALA A 165 -11.87 21.10 -0.14
CA ALA A 165 -12.82 22.03 -0.75
C ALA A 165 -14.03 21.25 -1.31
N ASP A 166 -15.22 21.74 -0.98
CA ASP A 166 -16.53 21.40 -1.56
C ASP A 166 -17.22 20.08 -1.17
N ARG A 167 -17.55 20.01 0.12
CA ARG A 167 -18.92 19.63 0.52
C ARG A 167 -19.73 20.88 0.82
N THR A 168 -20.19 21.57 -0.21
CA THR A 168 -21.36 22.45 -0.07
C THR A 168 -22.58 21.58 0.27
N PRO A 169 -23.32 21.83 1.36
CA PRO A 169 -24.60 21.18 1.56
C PRO A 169 -25.59 21.76 0.53
N ARG A 170 -26.00 20.94 -0.44
CA ARG A 170 -27.25 21.16 -1.17
C ARG A 170 -28.42 20.86 -0.23
N GLY A 171 -29.12 21.91 0.20
CA GLY A 171 -30.43 21.87 0.83
C GLY A 171 -30.97 23.30 0.82
N ALA A 172 -31.69 23.69 -0.23
CA ALA A 172 -33.15 23.60 -0.31
C ALA A 172 -33.83 24.61 0.63
N GLY A 173 -34.57 25.53 0.01
CA GLY A 173 -35.00 26.77 0.62
C GLY A 173 -36.05 26.63 1.70
N SER A 174 -36.23 27.73 2.43
CA SER A 174 -37.47 28.07 3.12
C SER A 174 -37.50 29.58 3.26
N THR A 175 -38.41 30.20 2.52
CA THR A 175 -38.81 31.60 2.67
C THR A 175 -39.47 31.79 4.05
N PRO A 176 -39.29 32.95 4.70
CA PRO A 176 -40.03 33.25 5.92
C PRO A 176 -41.43 33.74 5.54
N HIS A 177 -42.44 32.89 5.77
CA HIS A 177 -43.82 33.36 5.80
C HIS A 177 -44.08 33.98 7.18
N LYS A 178 -44.18 35.30 7.20
CA LYS A 178 -44.75 36.08 8.30
C LYS A 178 -46.27 35.91 8.26
N ALA A 179 -46.85 35.43 9.34
CA ALA A 179 -48.28 35.57 9.62
C ALA A 179 -48.42 36.11 11.05
N THR A 180 -49.37 37.03 11.17
CA THR A 180 -49.82 37.83 12.31
C THR A 180 -49.86 37.13 13.65
#